data_AF-A0A4Q2J8V8-F1
#
_entry.id   AF-A0A4Q2J8V8-F1
#
_cell.length_a   1.000
_cell.length_b   1.000
_cell.length_c   1.000
_cell.angle_alpha   90.00
_cell.angle_beta   90.00
_cell.angle_gamma   90.00
#
_symmetry.space_group_name_H-M   'P 1'
#
loop_
_entity.id
_entity.type
_entity.pdbx_description
1 polymer ?
#
loop_
_entity_poly.entity_id
_entity_poly.type
_entity_poly.pdbx_seq_one_letter_code
_entity_poly.pdbx_strand_id
1 'polypeptide(L)'
;MISVPRWLLMALAAMFSGYHVVLGVSSLSTDVTASPWPIIVALVLYAVATVLSLWPARRARMPDWLAALDLAVGIVLPVLVTSQLDPSADNGYATWYVAAVGTLMTIAAARRQLVVAWAGVIVLAVQTVVWAGPLALGQLGVIGSLVWVGIAHMLSAALAGAARATRRYAQAEREAAAWQAAQDAHLFEGRMRLAQTQRLASPML
;
A
#
# COMPACT_ATOMS: atom_id res chain seq x y z
N MET A 1 19.09 -7.79 4.76
CA MET A 1 17.69 -7.94 4.32
C MET A 1 17.42 -6.89 3.25
N ILE A 2 16.86 -7.27 2.09
CA ILE A 2 16.53 -6.32 1.02
C ILE A 2 15.25 -5.59 1.45
N SER A 3 15.38 -4.45 2.13
CA SER A 3 14.24 -3.56 2.38
C SER A 3 14.01 -2.72 1.14
N VAL A 4 12.89 -2.92 0.44
CA VAL A 4 12.48 -2.02 -0.64
C VAL A 4 12.32 -0.62 -0.03
N PRO A 5 13.06 0.39 -0.51
CA PRO A 5 13.03 1.70 0.10
C PRO A 5 11.68 2.36 -0.18
N ARG A 6 11.09 2.99 0.84
CA ARG A 6 9.75 3.60 0.77
C ARG A 6 9.60 4.60 -0.37
N TRP A 7 10.67 5.32 -0.71
CA TRP A 7 10.68 6.29 -1.81
C TRP A 7 10.47 5.63 -3.17
N LEU A 8 10.93 4.40 -3.38
CA LEU A 8 10.74 3.68 -4.65
C LEU A 8 9.26 3.33 -4.85
N LEU A 9 8.58 2.90 -3.79
CA LEU A 9 7.13 2.63 -3.82
C LEU A 9 6.34 3.92 -4.09
N MET A 10 6.73 5.04 -3.48
CA MET A 10 6.10 6.34 -3.73
C MET A 10 6.36 6.84 -5.15
N ALA A 11 7.58 6.69 -5.66
CA ALA A 11 7.94 7.06 -7.03
C ALA A 11 7.20 6.22 -8.06
N LEU A 12 7.09 4.91 -7.84
CA LEU A 12 6.33 4.02 -8.71
C LEU A 12 4.84 4.39 -8.72
N ALA A 13 4.25 4.62 -7.55
CA ALA A 13 2.86 5.06 -7.44
C ALA A 13 2.62 6.42 -8.12
N ALA A 14 3.54 7.38 -7.94
CA ALA A 14 3.48 8.67 -8.61
C ALA A 14 3.59 8.53 -10.13
N MET A 15 4.48 7.66 -10.62
CA MET A 15 4.67 7.41 -12.05
C MET A 15 3.42 6.80 -12.70
N PHE A 16 2.85 5.76 -12.10
CA PHE A 16 1.57 5.18 -12.58
C PHE A 16 0.45 6.21 -12.55
N SER A 17 0.37 7.02 -11.50
CA SER A 17 -0.66 8.04 -11.40
C SER A 17 -0.50 9.13 -12.44
N GLY A 18 0.73 9.59 -12.69
CA GLY A 18 1.05 10.54 -13.76
C GLY A 18 0.72 9.98 -15.13
N TYR A 19 0.99 8.69 -15.37
CA TYR A 19 0.60 8.02 -16.61
C TYR A 19 -0.91 8.08 -16.87
N HIS A 20 -1.75 7.84 -15.85
CA HIS A 20 -3.21 7.94 -15.97
C HIS A 20 -3.69 9.37 -16.24
N VAL A 21 -3.01 10.37 -15.66
CA VAL A 21 -3.27 11.79 -15.98
C VAL A 21 -2.95 12.09 -17.44
N VAL A 22 -1.81 11.59 -17.95
CA VAL A 22 -1.45 11.74 -19.38
C VAL A 22 -2.49 11.08 -20.28
N LEU A 23 -2.96 9.88 -19.95
CA LEU A 23 -4.03 9.22 -20.70
C LEU A 23 -5.33 10.03 -20.69
N GLY A 24 -5.76 10.53 -19.53
CA GLY A 24 -6.96 11.34 -19.45
C GLY A 24 -6.83 12.68 -20.19
N VAL A 25 -5.67 13.34 -20.13
CA VAL A 25 -5.42 14.55 -20.93
C VAL A 25 -5.41 14.21 -22.43
N SER A 26 -4.83 13.09 -22.84
CA SER A 26 -4.84 12.67 -24.24
C SER A 26 -6.26 12.37 -24.74
N SER A 27 -7.14 11.86 -23.88
CA SER A 27 -8.54 11.60 -24.23
C SER A 27 -9.34 12.88 -24.54
N LEU A 28 -8.90 14.04 -24.04
CA LEU A 28 -9.52 15.33 -24.39
C LEU A 28 -9.25 15.76 -25.83
N SER A 29 -8.21 15.22 -26.47
CA SER A 29 -7.92 15.47 -27.89
C SER A 29 -8.70 14.55 -28.83
N THR A 30 -9.49 13.63 -28.30
CA THR A 30 -10.28 12.68 -29.07
C THR A 30 -11.75 13.07 -29.05
N ASP A 31 -12.43 13.06 -30.19
CA ASP A 31 -13.86 13.39 -30.33
C ASP A 31 -14.82 12.30 -29.78
N VAL A 32 -14.34 11.43 -28.89
CA VAL A 32 -15.13 10.35 -28.27
C VAL A 32 -16.04 10.90 -27.16
N THR A 33 -15.76 12.10 -26.65
CA THR A 33 -16.42 12.64 -25.46
C THR A 33 -17.38 13.77 -25.80
N ALA A 34 -18.61 13.72 -25.27
CA ALA A 34 -19.62 14.75 -25.56
C ALA A 34 -19.26 16.13 -24.99
N SER A 35 -18.56 16.17 -23.84
CA SER A 35 -18.04 17.39 -23.24
C SER A 35 -16.71 17.15 -22.53
N PRO A 36 -15.73 18.06 -22.65
CA PRO A 36 -14.45 17.92 -21.96
C PRO A 36 -14.53 18.17 -20.45
N TRP A 37 -15.55 18.89 -19.98
CA TRP A 37 -15.60 19.39 -18.60
C TRP A 37 -15.64 18.27 -17.53
N PRO A 38 -16.46 17.21 -17.66
CA PRO A 38 -16.48 16.12 -16.68
C PRO A 38 -15.14 15.39 -16.58
N ILE A 39 -14.39 15.28 -17.69
CA ILE A 39 -13.05 14.67 -17.73
C ILE A 39 -12.04 15.55 -17.02
N ILE A 40 -12.08 16.87 -17.25
CA ILE A 40 -11.23 17.83 -16.55
C ILE A 40 -11.47 17.77 -15.04
N VAL A 41 -12.74 17.74 -14.61
CA VAL A 41 -13.09 17.60 -13.19
C VAL A 41 -12.58 16.27 -12.62
N ALA A 42 -12.77 15.16 -13.35
CA ALA A 42 -12.26 13.85 -12.95
C ALA A 42 -10.72 13.83 -12.80
N LEU A 43 -9.99 14.45 -13.74
CA LEU A 43 -8.54 14.60 -13.69
C LEU A 43 -8.09 15.38 -12.46
N VAL A 44 -8.73 16.51 -12.17
CA VAL A 44 -8.42 17.34 -11.00
C VAL A 44 -8.67 16.57 -9.71
N LEU A 45 -9.83 15.92 -9.57
CA LEU A 45 -10.16 15.12 -8.39
C LEU A 45 -9.15 14.00 -8.16
N TYR A 46 -8.80 13.28 -9.23
CA TYR A 46 -7.82 12.20 -9.18
C TYR A 46 -6.42 12.69 -8.80
N ALA A 47 -5.96 13.76 -9.43
CA ALA A 47 -4.65 14.34 -9.16
C ALA A 47 -4.54 14.84 -7.71
N VAL A 48 -5.56 15.54 -7.22
CA VAL A 48 -5.59 16.04 -5.84
C VAL A 48 -5.58 14.89 -4.84
N ALA A 49 -6.45 13.89 -5.02
CA ALA A 49 -6.49 12.71 -4.13
C ALA A 49 -5.14 11.98 -4.12
N THR A 50 -4.57 11.74 -5.29
CA THR A 50 -3.26 11.08 -5.43
C THR A 50 -2.16 11.87 -4.72
N VAL A 51 -2.06 13.19 -4.94
CA VAL A 51 -1.02 14.03 -4.33
C VAL A 51 -1.15 14.02 -2.80
N LEU A 52 -2.37 14.14 -2.27
CA LEU A 52 -2.60 14.07 -0.82
C LEU A 52 -2.26 12.68 -0.26
N SER A 53 -2.57 11.61 -1.00
CA SER A 53 -2.33 10.22 -0.59
C SER A 53 -0.87 9.82 -0.65
N LEU A 54 -0.08 10.43 -1.54
CA LEU A 54 1.37 10.24 -1.65
C LEU A 54 2.19 11.24 -0.83
N TRP A 55 1.55 12.25 -0.23
CA TRP A 55 2.25 13.27 0.55
C TRP A 55 3.11 12.64 1.66
N PRO A 56 4.36 13.10 1.87
CA PRO A 56 5.26 12.55 2.88
C PRO A 56 4.67 12.64 4.29
N ALA A 57 4.01 11.58 4.74
CA ALA A 57 3.39 11.49 6.06
C ALA A 57 4.25 10.68 7.02
N ARG A 58 4.40 11.16 8.26
CA ARG A 58 5.11 10.44 9.34
C ARG A 58 4.40 9.14 9.76
N ARG A 59 3.08 9.04 9.54
CA ARG A 59 2.27 7.88 9.94
C ARG A 59 2.22 6.84 8.84
N ALA A 60 2.45 5.57 9.22
CA ALA A 60 2.35 4.44 8.31
C ALA A 60 0.91 4.15 7.84
N ARG A 61 -0.09 4.42 8.69
CA ARG A 61 -1.52 4.32 8.33
C ARG A 61 -2.03 5.69 7.88
N MET A 62 -2.76 5.69 6.76
CA MET A 62 -3.46 6.85 6.22
C MET A 62 -4.63 7.29 7.12
N PRO A 63 -4.89 8.60 7.31
CA PRO A 63 -6.05 9.05 8.07
C PRO A 63 -7.36 8.69 7.37
N ASP A 64 -8.41 8.40 8.16
CA ASP A 64 -9.67 7.86 7.64
C ASP A 64 -10.42 8.85 6.74
N TRP A 65 -10.31 10.16 6.99
CA TRP A 65 -10.91 11.18 6.11
C TRP A 65 -10.30 11.16 4.71
N LEU A 66 -8.99 10.91 4.59
CA LEU A 66 -8.32 10.85 3.30
C LEU A 66 -8.69 9.54 2.60
N ALA A 67 -8.87 8.46 3.36
CA ALA A 67 -9.36 7.19 2.80
C ALA A 67 -10.81 7.34 2.27
N ALA A 68 -11.65 8.08 3.00
CA ALA A 68 -12.99 8.43 2.54
C ALA A 68 -12.95 9.32 1.29
N LEU A 69 -11.99 10.26 1.19
CA LEU A 69 -11.77 11.04 -0.03
C LEU A 69 -11.40 10.15 -1.21
N ASP A 70 -10.42 9.26 -1.04
CA ASP A 70 -9.99 8.33 -2.10
C ASP A 70 -11.15 7.44 -2.55
N LEU A 71 -11.99 6.97 -1.61
CA LEU A 71 -13.20 6.21 -1.93
C LEU A 71 -14.20 7.04 -2.73
N ALA A 72 -14.49 8.26 -2.28
CA ALA A 72 -15.41 9.16 -2.95
C ALA A 72 -14.95 9.46 -4.38
N VAL A 73 -13.65 9.74 -4.57
CA VAL A 73 -13.02 9.92 -5.88
C VAL A 73 -13.13 8.65 -6.72
N GLY A 74 -12.88 7.48 -6.13
CA GLY A 74 -13.04 6.18 -6.79
C GLY A 74 -14.45 5.87 -7.28
N ILE A 75 -15.48 6.46 -6.66
CA ILE A 75 -16.90 6.33 -7.05
C ILE A 75 -17.29 7.40 -8.08
N VAL A 76 -16.84 8.64 -7.87
CA VAL A 76 -17.20 9.78 -8.72
C VAL A 76 -16.53 9.71 -10.09
N LEU A 77 -15.28 9.28 -10.17
CA LEU A 77 -14.54 9.18 -11.44
C LEU A 77 -15.27 8.35 -12.50
N PRO A 78 -15.65 7.08 -12.21
CA PRO A 78 -16.37 6.27 -13.18
C PRO A 78 -17.67 6.92 -13.63
N VAL A 79 -18.45 7.51 -12.72
CA VAL A 79 -19.72 8.17 -13.07
C VAL A 79 -19.49 9.38 -13.98
N LEU A 80 -18.53 10.25 -13.65
CA LEU A 80 -18.22 11.42 -14.46
C LEU A 80 -17.74 11.04 -15.86
N VAL A 81 -16.78 10.11 -15.95
CA VAL A 81 -16.17 9.76 -17.23
C VAL A 81 -17.14 8.96 -18.10
N THR A 82 -17.81 7.94 -17.55
CA THR A 82 -18.75 7.13 -18.33
C THR A 82 -20.01 7.86 -18.76
N SER A 83 -20.37 8.98 -18.10
CA SER A 83 -21.44 9.87 -18.60
C SER A 83 -21.12 10.53 -19.95
N GLN A 84 -19.84 10.52 -20.34
CA GLN A 84 -19.37 11.14 -21.59
C GLN A 84 -19.03 10.11 -22.67
N LEU A 85 -19.13 8.81 -22.37
CA LEU A 85 -18.67 7.72 -23.24
C LEU A 85 -19.84 6.83 -23.66
N ASP A 86 -19.72 6.24 -24.83
CA ASP A 86 -20.66 5.22 -25.33
C ASP A 86 -20.10 3.82 -24.99
N PRO A 87 -20.79 3.00 -24.18
CA PRO A 87 -20.33 1.65 -23.82
C PRO A 87 -20.21 0.69 -25.01
N SER A 88 -20.84 1.00 -26.15
CA SER A 88 -20.79 0.19 -27.37
C SER A 88 -19.71 0.63 -28.36
N ALA A 89 -19.09 1.79 -28.14
CA ALA A 89 -18.04 2.34 -28.99
C ALA A 89 -16.63 1.93 -28.51
N ASP A 90 -15.65 1.99 -29.42
CA ASP A 90 -14.25 1.92 -29.05
C ASP A 90 -13.82 3.24 -28.40
N ASN A 91 -13.73 3.22 -27.07
CA ASN A 91 -13.40 4.40 -26.27
C ASN A 91 -11.88 4.64 -26.14
N GLY A 92 -11.03 3.73 -26.65
CA GLY A 92 -9.58 3.84 -26.56
C GLY A 92 -9.08 4.26 -25.18
N TYR A 93 -8.27 5.31 -25.14
CA TYR A 93 -7.67 5.86 -23.90
C TYR A 93 -8.67 6.57 -22.98
N ALA A 94 -9.91 6.82 -23.40
CA ALA A 94 -10.91 7.51 -22.56
C ALA A 94 -11.35 6.69 -21.34
N THR A 95 -11.04 5.38 -21.32
CA THR A 95 -11.30 4.48 -20.18
C THR A 95 -10.19 4.47 -19.12
N TRP A 96 -9.25 5.44 -19.19
CA TRP A 96 -8.14 5.64 -18.23
C TRP A 96 -8.58 5.60 -16.76
N TYR A 97 -9.81 6.03 -16.47
CA TYR A 97 -10.37 6.09 -15.12
C TYR A 97 -10.34 4.72 -14.42
N VAL A 98 -10.49 3.61 -15.15
CA VAL A 98 -10.50 2.26 -14.57
C VAL A 98 -9.16 1.96 -13.89
N ALA A 99 -8.07 2.15 -14.63
CA ALA A 99 -6.72 1.94 -14.11
C ALA A 99 -6.31 3.01 -13.08
N ALA A 100 -6.84 4.24 -13.22
CA ALA A 100 -6.64 5.31 -12.24
C ALA A 100 -7.25 4.96 -10.87
N VAL A 101 -8.52 4.53 -10.84
CA VAL A 101 -9.19 4.08 -9.61
C VAL A 101 -8.48 2.87 -9.02
N GLY A 102 -8.09 1.89 -9.84
CA GLY A 102 -7.27 0.75 -9.40
C GLY A 102 -5.96 1.17 -8.74
N THR A 103 -5.28 2.16 -9.32
CA THR A 103 -4.03 2.72 -8.78
C THR A 103 -4.26 3.44 -7.45
N LEU A 104 -5.30 4.28 -7.36
CA LEU A 104 -5.64 4.99 -6.12
C LEU A 104 -5.99 4.02 -4.99
N MET A 105 -6.76 2.97 -5.28
CA MET A 105 -7.10 1.94 -4.30
C MET A 105 -5.88 1.10 -3.90
N THR A 106 -4.95 0.88 -4.83
CA THR A 106 -3.66 0.22 -4.53
C THR A 106 -2.81 1.08 -3.58
N ILE A 107 -2.81 2.41 -3.77
CA ILE A 107 -2.18 3.35 -2.83
C ILE A 107 -2.85 3.27 -1.46
N ALA A 108 -4.19 3.31 -1.39
CA ALA A 108 -4.93 3.17 -0.13
C ALA A 108 -4.62 1.84 0.58
N ALA A 109 -4.55 0.73 -0.17
CA ALA A 109 -4.17 -0.58 0.36
C ALA A 109 -2.74 -0.58 0.93
N ALA A 110 -1.77 -0.05 0.18
CA ALA A 110 -0.37 0.08 0.61
C ALA A 110 -0.22 0.98 1.85
N ARG A 111 -1.16 1.91 2.04
CA ARG A 111 -1.25 2.79 3.22
C ARG A 111 -2.16 2.26 4.34
N ARG A 112 -2.41 0.94 4.33
CA ARG A 112 -3.15 0.19 5.37
C ARG A 112 -4.63 0.57 5.49
N GLN A 113 -5.27 0.96 4.39
CA GLN A 113 -6.71 1.19 4.30
C GLN A 113 -7.37 0.15 3.39
N LEU A 114 -7.25 -1.13 3.79
CA LEU A 114 -7.68 -2.27 2.97
C LEU A 114 -9.19 -2.32 2.73
N VAL A 115 -10.00 -1.97 3.74
CA VAL A 115 -11.47 -1.96 3.62
C VAL A 115 -11.90 -0.98 2.53
N VAL A 116 -11.34 0.23 2.55
CA VAL A 116 -11.58 1.26 1.55
C VAL A 116 -11.08 0.81 0.17
N ALA A 117 -9.87 0.26 0.09
CA ALA A 117 -9.29 -0.18 -1.17
C ALA A 117 -10.16 -1.24 -1.87
N TRP A 118 -10.59 -2.26 -1.12
CA TRP A 118 -11.47 -3.29 -1.66
C TRP A 118 -12.85 -2.74 -1.99
N ALA A 119 -13.43 -1.91 -1.12
CA ALA A 119 -14.71 -1.27 -1.40
C ALA A 119 -14.68 -0.48 -2.71
N GLY A 120 -13.67 0.36 -2.93
CA GLY A 120 -13.55 1.17 -4.14
C GLY A 120 -13.40 0.34 -5.41
N VAL A 121 -12.57 -0.72 -5.40
CA VAL A 121 -12.44 -1.59 -6.59
C VAL A 121 -13.67 -2.46 -6.82
N ILE A 122 -14.38 -2.88 -5.77
CA ILE A 122 -15.66 -3.59 -5.91
C ILE A 122 -16.71 -2.65 -6.52
N VAL A 123 -16.80 -1.40 -6.05
CA VAL A 123 -17.73 -0.42 -6.63
C VAL A 123 -17.37 -0.14 -8.09
N LEU A 124 -16.08 0.01 -8.42
CA LEU A 124 -15.64 0.13 -9.82
C LEU A 124 -16.10 -1.06 -10.66
N ALA A 125 -15.94 -2.29 -10.16
CA ALA A 125 -16.37 -3.49 -10.87
C ALA A 125 -17.89 -3.50 -11.08
N VAL A 126 -18.68 -3.23 -10.04
CA VAL A 126 -20.14 -3.15 -10.14
C VAL A 126 -20.55 -2.08 -11.15
N GLN A 127 -19.96 -0.88 -11.06
CA GLN A 127 -20.25 0.21 -11.99
C GLN A 127 -19.91 -0.18 -13.44
N THR A 128 -18.79 -0.86 -13.65
CA THR A 128 -18.39 -1.33 -14.99
C THR A 128 -19.38 -2.34 -15.54
N VAL A 129 -19.84 -3.29 -14.73
CA VAL A 129 -20.87 -4.27 -15.13
C VAL A 129 -22.19 -3.57 -15.47
N VAL A 130 -22.60 -2.60 -14.67
CA VAL A 130 -23.84 -1.85 -14.91
C VAL A 130 -23.76 -1.02 -16.19
N TRP A 131 -22.59 -0.44 -16.50
CA TRP A 131 -22.43 0.45 -17.64
C TRP A 131 -22.18 -0.28 -18.98
N ALA A 132 -21.29 -1.28 -19.00
CA ALA A 132 -20.87 -1.98 -20.23
C ALA A 132 -21.04 -3.51 -20.19
N GLY A 133 -21.65 -4.05 -19.14
CA GLY A 133 -21.88 -5.48 -18.98
C GLY A 133 -20.69 -6.25 -18.38
N PRO A 134 -20.90 -7.53 -18.00
CA PRO A 134 -19.91 -8.31 -17.26
C PRO A 134 -18.63 -8.63 -18.06
N LEU A 135 -18.73 -8.72 -19.39
CA LEU A 135 -17.57 -9.01 -20.24
C LEU A 135 -16.56 -7.84 -20.24
N ALA A 136 -17.03 -6.61 -20.02
CA ALA A 136 -16.20 -5.41 -19.97
C ALA A 136 -15.19 -5.44 -18.81
N LEU A 137 -15.41 -6.26 -17.76
CA LEU A 137 -14.47 -6.40 -16.65
C LEU A 137 -13.06 -6.82 -17.10
N GLY A 138 -12.99 -7.73 -18.09
CA GLY A 138 -11.73 -8.19 -18.66
C GLY A 138 -11.16 -7.21 -19.68
N GLN A 139 -12.02 -6.55 -20.46
CA GLN A 139 -11.61 -5.67 -21.56
C GLN A 139 -11.11 -4.31 -21.05
N LEU A 140 -11.78 -3.74 -20.05
CA LEU A 140 -11.45 -2.41 -19.52
C LEU A 140 -10.36 -2.45 -18.43
N GLY A 141 -9.86 -3.63 -18.06
CA GLY A 141 -8.77 -3.77 -17.09
C GLY A 141 -9.20 -3.72 -15.63
N VAL A 142 -10.49 -3.92 -15.32
CA VAL A 142 -10.98 -4.01 -13.93
C VAL A 142 -10.32 -5.18 -13.20
N ILE A 143 -10.17 -6.33 -13.85
CA ILE A 143 -9.47 -7.50 -13.28
C ILE A 143 -8.05 -7.12 -12.85
N GLY A 144 -7.34 -6.34 -13.67
CA GLY A 144 -6.01 -5.84 -13.32
C GLY A 144 -6.01 -4.98 -12.06
N SER A 145 -7.03 -4.14 -11.89
CA SER A 145 -7.22 -3.30 -10.69
C SER A 145 -7.44 -4.15 -9.43
N LEU A 146 -8.25 -5.22 -9.50
CA LEU A 146 -8.41 -6.16 -8.39
C LEU A 146 -7.08 -6.84 -8.03
N VAL A 147 -6.34 -7.30 -9.04
CA VAL A 147 -5.05 -7.96 -8.86
C VAL A 147 -4.05 -7.02 -8.17
N TRP A 148 -3.96 -5.76 -8.59
CA TRP A 148 -3.07 -4.78 -7.97
C TRP A 148 -3.38 -4.51 -6.50
N VAL A 149 -4.67 -4.36 -6.15
CA VAL A 149 -5.08 -4.25 -4.73
C VAL A 149 -4.76 -5.52 -3.94
N GLY A 150 -4.95 -6.70 -4.55
CA GLY A 150 -4.55 -7.99 -3.97
C GLY A 150 -3.06 -8.07 -3.67
N ILE A 151 -2.21 -7.68 -4.62
CA ILE A 151 -0.74 -7.65 -4.45
C ILE A 151 -0.36 -6.68 -3.32
N ALA A 152 -0.92 -5.47 -3.30
CA ALA A 152 -0.64 -4.50 -2.25
C ALA A 152 -1.09 -4.98 -0.86
N HIS A 153 -2.22 -5.68 -0.78
CA HIS A 153 -2.69 -6.33 0.44
C HIS A 153 -1.69 -7.39 0.91
N MET A 154 -1.32 -8.34 0.05
CA MET A 154 -0.39 -9.42 0.40
C MET A 154 0.97 -8.88 0.86
N LEU A 155 1.52 -7.90 0.13
CA LEU A 155 2.79 -7.27 0.48
C LEU A 155 2.70 -6.55 1.84
N SER A 156 1.60 -5.84 2.10
CA SER A 156 1.36 -5.17 3.39
C SER A 156 1.28 -6.16 4.55
N ALA A 157 0.61 -7.30 4.34
CA ALA A 157 0.49 -8.36 5.34
C ALA A 157 1.85 -9.03 5.62
N ALA A 158 2.62 -9.34 4.57
CA ALA A 158 3.96 -9.93 4.68
C ALA A 158 4.92 -9.00 5.43
N LEU A 159 4.94 -7.70 5.10
CA LEU A 159 5.76 -6.70 5.79
C LEU A 159 5.38 -6.54 7.26
N ALA A 160 4.08 -6.57 7.57
CA ALA A 160 3.61 -6.53 8.96
C ALA A 160 4.04 -7.79 9.74
N GLY A 161 4.03 -8.95 9.08
CA GLY A 161 4.56 -10.21 9.62
C GLY A 161 6.06 -10.14 9.91
N ALA A 162 6.86 -9.71 8.93
CA ALA A 162 8.30 -9.55 9.07
C ALA A 162 8.66 -8.60 10.22
N ALA A 163 8.00 -7.44 10.32
CA ALA A 163 8.23 -6.48 11.40
C ALA A 163 7.90 -7.06 12.79
N ARG A 164 6.89 -7.93 12.91
CA ARG A 164 6.60 -8.65 14.16
C ARG A 164 7.68 -9.68 14.47
N ALA A 165 8.16 -10.43 13.48
CA ALA A 165 9.22 -11.40 13.65
C ALA A 165 10.52 -10.74 14.13
N THR A 166 10.94 -9.64 13.50
CA THR A 166 12.13 -8.87 13.91
C THR A 166 12.05 -8.41 15.37
N ARG A 167 10.87 -7.93 15.82
CA ARG A 167 10.69 -7.53 17.23
C ARG A 167 10.82 -8.70 18.20
N ARG A 168 10.35 -9.89 17.82
CA ARG A 168 10.50 -11.10 18.64
C ARG A 168 11.96 -11.55 18.71
N TYR A 169 12.68 -11.54 17.59
CA TYR A 169 14.11 -11.86 17.58
C TYR A 169 14.91 -10.88 18.43
N ALA A 170 14.66 -9.57 18.31
CA ALA A 170 15.31 -8.55 19.13
C ALA A 170 14.97 -8.67 20.63
N GLN A 171 13.83 -9.27 20.98
CA GLN A 171 13.51 -9.57 22.38
C GLN A 171 14.26 -10.82 22.86
N ALA A 172 14.27 -11.89 22.06
CA ALA A 172 14.99 -13.12 22.36
C ALA A 172 16.51 -12.89 22.49
N GLU A 173 17.12 -12.06 21.64
CA GLU A 173 18.53 -11.69 21.77
C GLU A 173 18.81 -10.96 23.09
N ARG A 174 17.90 -10.08 23.53
CA ARG A 174 18.05 -9.37 24.82
C ARG A 174 17.92 -10.33 26.01
N GLU A 175 16.99 -11.27 25.95
CA GLU A 175 16.81 -12.30 26.98
C GLU A 175 18.01 -13.25 27.03
N ALA A 176 18.54 -13.67 25.88
CA ALA A 176 19.73 -14.51 25.79
C ALA A 176 20.98 -13.78 26.31
N ALA A 177 21.17 -12.51 25.97
CA ALA A 177 22.27 -11.70 26.49
C ALA A 177 22.19 -11.53 28.01
N ALA A 178 20.98 -11.32 28.56
CA ALA A 178 20.77 -11.24 30.01
C ALA A 178 21.06 -12.58 30.71
N TRP A 179 20.63 -13.70 30.12
CA TRP A 179 20.93 -15.03 30.64
C TRP A 179 22.43 -15.34 30.62
N GLN A 180 23.12 -14.99 29.53
CA GLN A 180 24.57 -15.16 29.42
C GLN A 180 25.32 -14.35 30.49
N ALA A 181 24.93 -13.10 30.70
CA ALA A 181 25.53 -12.26 31.75
C ALA A 181 25.32 -12.85 33.16
N ALA A 182 24.15 -13.46 33.43
CA ALA A 182 23.88 -14.14 34.69
C ALA A 182 24.75 -15.40 34.88
N GLN A 183 24.95 -16.19 33.82
CA GLN A 183 25.84 -17.36 33.86
C GLN A 183 27.31 -16.96 34.11
N ASP A 184 27.79 -15.92 33.42
CA ASP A 184 29.14 -15.42 33.61
C ASP A 184 29.35 -14.92 35.05
N ALA A 185 28.33 -14.27 35.65
CA ALA A 185 28.35 -13.87 37.06
C ALA A 185 28.42 -15.09 38.01
N HIS A 186 27.60 -16.11 37.79
CA HIS A 186 27.64 -17.33 38.60
C HIS A 186 28.99 -18.08 38.50
N LEU A 187 29.55 -18.17 37.30
CA LEU A 187 30.88 -18.76 37.09
C LEU A 187 31.97 -17.94 37.78
N PHE A 188 31.87 -16.61 37.73
CA PHE A 188 32.79 -15.72 38.41
C PHE A 188 32.73 -15.88 39.93
N GLU A 189 31.53 -15.91 40.52
CA GLU A 189 31.34 -16.18 41.95
C GLU A 189 31.92 -17.54 42.36
N GLY A 190 31.68 -18.59 41.56
CA GLY A 190 32.23 -19.92 41.79
C GLY A 190 33.76 -19.92 41.84
N ARG A 191 34.41 -19.27 40.85
CA ARG A 191 35.87 -19.10 40.82
C ARG A 191 36.40 -18.32 42.02
N MET A 192 35.70 -17.25 42.42
CA MET A 192 36.05 -16.43 43.58
C MET A 192 36.03 -17.27 44.87
N ARG A 193 34.98 -18.07 45.08
CA ARG A 193 34.85 -18.96 46.25
C ARG A 193 35.97 -20.02 46.26
N LEU A 194 36.24 -20.66 45.13
CA LEU A 194 37.32 -21.65 45.03
C LEU A 194 38.70 -21.05 45.35
N ALA A 195 39.01 -19.88 44.78
CA ALA A 195 40.27 -19.18 45.06
C ALA A 195 40.39 -18.72 46.52
N GLN A 196 39.27 -18.41 47.18
CA GLN A 196 39.25 -18.07 48.60
C GLN A 196 39.51 -19.31 49.46
N THR A 197 38.85 -20.44 49.19
CA THR A 197 39.08 -21.71 49.89
C THR A 197 40.53 -22.19 49.72
N GLN A 198 41.08 -22.12 48.50
CA GLN A 198 42.48 -22.50 48.25
C GLN A 198 43.46 -21.64 49.05
N ARG A 199 43.25 -20.32 49.11
CA ARG A 199 44.10 -19.42 49.92
C ARG A 199 44.07 -19.75 51.41
N LEU A 200 42.90 -20.13 51.93
CA LEU A 200 42.75 -20.53 53.34
C LEU A 200 43.36 -21.90 53.64
N ALA A 201 43.27 -22.85 52.70
CA ALA A 201 43.78 -24.21 52.89
C ALA A 201 45.28 -24.37 52.60
N SER A 202 45.86 -23.54 51.72
CA SER A 202 47.28 -23.60 51.35
C SER A 202 48.30 -23.62 52.50
N PRO A 203 48.13 -22.89 53.63
CA PRO A 203 49.08 -22.96 54.75
C PRO A 203 48.90 -24.20 55.66
N MET A 204 47.87 -25.03 55.43
CA MET A 204 47.63 -26.27 56.17
C MET A 204 48.20 -27.52 55.49
N LEU A 205 48.69 -27.37 54.26
CA LEU A 205 49.40 -28.38 53.47
C LEU A 205 50.90 -28.05 53.44
#